data_AF-A0A9P7DUE1-F1
#
_entry.id   AF-A0A9P7DUE1-F1
#
_cell.length_a   1.000
_cell.length_b   1.000
_cell.length_c   1.000
_cell.angle_alpha   90.00
_cell.angle_beta   90.00
_cell.angle_gamma   90.00
#
_symmetry.space_group_name_H-M   'P 1'
#
loop_
_entity.id
_entity.type
_entity.pdbx_description
1 polymer ?
#
loop_
_entity_poly.entity_id
_entity_poly.type
_entity_poly.pdbx_seq_one_letter_code
_entity_poly.pdbx_strand_id
1 'polypeptide(L)'
;LFWRDPVECLESVFSNLLFHDKLDFTPHHIYKTAEWLLSVYLEWLTGDSAWKMQVSTDSTEFHIISPYILQTQLPRGTIVLGVVLLSDKTNITTMTGARVTHPLLLGLTNIHMCTCMKLSSKAFLLTTLLPIPKYLYPNQ
;
A
#
# COMPACT_ATOMS: atom_id res chain seq x y z
N LEU A 1 8.41 -8.30 22.35
CA LEU A 1 8.31 -7.97 20.91
C LEU A 1 6.83 -7.89 20.58
N PHE A 2 6.36 -6.84 19.91
CA PHE A 2 4.97 -6.72 19.46
C PHE A 2 4.92 -7.01 17.96
N TRP A 3 4.09 -7.97 17.56
CA TRP A 3 3.87 -8.38 16.18
C TRP A 3 2.45 -8.94 16.04
N ARG A 4 1.81 -8.69 14.90
CA ARG A 4 0.54 -9.27 14.47
C ARG A 4 0.70 -9.88 13.08
N ASP A 5 -0.09 -10.89 12.76
CA ASP A 5 -0.11 -11.44 11.41
C ASP A 5 -0.57 -10.34 10.42
N PRO A 6 0.24 -10.00 9.40
CA PRO A 6 -0.13 -9.01 8.40
C PRO A 6 -1.36 -9.44 7.58
N VAL A 7 -1.57 -10.74 7.36
CA VAL A 7 -2.74 -11.23 6.61
C VAL A 7 -4.00 -10.99 7.40
N GLU A 8 -4.04 -11.37 8.69
CA GLU A 8 -5.18 -11.06 9.57
C GLU A 8 -5.42 -9.54 9.68
N CYS A 9 -4.35 -8.74 9.73
CA CYS A 9 -4.48 -7.28 9.70
C CYS A 9 -5.15 -6.81 8.41
N LEU A 10 -4.73 -7.32 7.25
CA LEU A 10 -5.34 -6.97 5.95
C LEU A 10 -6.80 -7.41 5.89
N GLU A 11 -7.12 -8.64 6.30
CA GLU A 11 -8.49 -9.15 6.35
C GLU A 11 -9.37 -8.30 7.27
N SER A 12 -8.85 -7.85 8.41
CA SER A 12 -9.56 -6.96 9.34
C SER A 12 -9.82 -5.58 8.73
N VAL A 13 -8.85 -5.01 8.01
CA VAL A 13 -9.05 -3.73 7.29
C VAL A 13 -10.06 -3.92 6.16
N PHE A 14 -9.93 -4.98 5.37
CA PHE A 14 -10.80 -5.27 4.24
C PHE A 14 -12.25 -5.53 4.66
N SER A 15 -12.47 -6.24 5.76
CA SER A 15 -13.80 -6.59 6.27
C SER A 15 -14.50 -5.44 7.00
N ASN A 16 -13.86 -4.27 7.12
CA ASN A 16 -14.44 -3.13 7.82
C ASN A 16 -15.51 -2.45 6.96
N LEU A 17 -16.77 -2.55 7.40
CA LEU A 17 -17.93 -1.96 6.72
C LEU A 17 -17.81 -0.45 6.48
N LEU A 18 -17.00 0.28 7.27
CA LEU A 18 -16.77 1.72 7.07
C LEU A 18 -16.06 2.05 5.76
N PHE A 19 -15.44 1.06 5.11
CA PHE A 19 -14.73 1.20 3.82
C PHE A 19 -15.49 0.62 2.63
N HIS A 20 -16.68 0.02 2.83
CA HIS A 20 -17.43 -0.64 1.77
C HIS A 20 -17.60 0.24 0.52
N ASP A 21 -18.00 1.51 0.69
CA ASP A 21 -18.22 2.46 -0.41
C ASP A 21 -16.99 3.33 -0.73
N LYS A 22 -15.82 2.96 -0.20
CA LYS A 22 -14.57 3.74 -0.30
C LYS A 22 -13.42 2.88 -0.83
N LEU A 23 -13.74 1.68 -1.31
CA LEU A 23 -12.80 0.74 -1.89
C LEU A 23 -13.03 0.72 -3.40
N ASP A 24 -11.96 0.95 -4.15
CA ASP A 24 -11.93 0.71 -5.59
C ASP A 24 -11.12 -0.56 -5.89
N PHE A 25 -11.48 -1.24 -6.97
CA PHE A 25 -10.82 -2.49 -7.41
C PHE A 25 -10.40 -2.48 -8.87
N THR A 26 -10.86 -1.48 -9.63
CA THR A 26 -10.67 -1.39 -11.07
C THR A 26 -9.65 -0.30 -11.36
N PRO A 27 -8.49 -0.65 -11.93
CA PRO A 27 -7.55 0.33 -12.44
C PRO A 27 -8.20 1.21 -13.49
N HIS A 28 -7.87 2.50 -13.45
CA HIS A 28 -8.42 3.46 -14.39
C HIS A 28 -7.45 4.63 -14.54
N HIS A 29 -7.25 5.10 -15.77
CA HIS A 29 -6.43 6.27 -15.99
C HIS A 29 -7.27 7.55 -15.89
N ILE A 30 -6.71 8.56 -15.22
CA ILE A 30 -7.29 9.90 -15.11
C ILE A 30 -6.34 10.87 -15.81
N TYR A 31 -6.89 11.71 -16.69
CA TYR A 31 -6.13 12.70 -17.43
C TYR A 31 -6.69 14.10 -17.18
N LYS A 32 -5.80 15.09 -17.04
CA LYS A 32 -6.19 16.48 -16.80
C LYS A 32 -6.60 17.23 -18.08
N THR A 33 -6.09 16.79 -19.22
CA THR A 33 -6.28 17.43 -20.53
C THR A 33 -7.01 16.50 -21.49
N ALA A 34 -7.79 17.08 -22.41
CA ALA A 34 -8.49 16.33 -23.45
C ALA A 34 -7.55 15.59 -24.42
N GLU A 35 -6.28 15.96 -24.44
CA GLU A 35 -5.23 15.35 -25.27
C GLU A 35 -4.58 14.13 -24.60
N TRP A 36 -5.01 13.73 -23.39
CA TRP A 36 -4.50 12.55 -22.68
C TRP A 36 -2.98 12.58 -22.39
N LEU A 37 -2.37 13.77 -22.47
CA LEU A 37 -0.92 13.95 -22.31
C LEU A 37 -0.46 14.01 -20.85
N LEU A 38 -1.37 14.32 -19.92
CA LEU A 38 -1.04 14.51 -18.51
C LEU A 38 -1.86 13.59 -17.62
N SER A 39 -1.28 12.44 -17.28
CA SER A 39 -1.82 11.49 -16.31
C SER A 39 -1.81 12.07 -14.90
N VAL A 40 -2.86 11.76 -14.14
CA VAL A 40 -3.04 12.19 -12.75
C VAL A 40 -3.03 10.96 -11.85
N TYR A 41 -2.04 10.90 -10.95
CA TYR A 41 -1.82 9.77 -10.04
C TYR A 41 -2.26 10.11 -8.61
N LEU A 42 -3.57 10.11 -8.36
CA LEU A 42 -4.13 10.44 -7.04
C LEU A 42 -4.34 9.22 -6.15
N GLU A 43 -4.65 8.09 -6.78
CA GLU A 43 -4.96 6.83 -6.11
C GLU A 43 -4.06 5.72 -6.65
N TRP A 44 -3.84 4.65 -5.89
CA TRP A 44 -3.03 3.51 -6.35
C TRP A 44 -3.51 2.94 -7.69
N LEU A 45 -4.84 2.84 -7.87
CA LEU A 45 -5.47 2.31 -9.08
C LEU A 45 -5.35 3.22 -10.31
N THR A 46 -4.93 4.47 -10.12
CA THR A 46 -4.60 5.37 -11.24
C THR A 46 -3.19 5.18 -11.77
N GLY A 47 -2.36 4.43 -11.03
CA GLY A 47 -0.98 4.12 -11.40
C GLY A 47 -0.89 3.09 -12.52
N ASP A 48 0.08 3.30 -13.42
CA ASP A 48 0.39 2.36 -14.50
C ASP A 48 0.72 0.95 -13.98
N SER A 49 1.26 0.84 -12.77
CA SER A 49 1.55 -0.45 -12.14
C SER A 49 0.29 -1.26 -11.87
N ALA A 50 -0.76 -0.63 -11.32
CA ALA A 50 -2.03 -1.32 -11.06
C ALA A 50 -2.70 -1.77 -12.37
N TRP A 51 -2.67 -0.92 -13.39
CA TRP A 51 -3.16 -1.25 -14.73
C TRP A 51 -2.41 -2.44 -15.33
N LYS A 52 -1.07 -2.40 -15.32
CA LYS A 52 -0.23 -3.48 -15.83
C LYS A 52 -0.40 -4.80 -15.09
N MET A 53 -0.76 -4.77 -13.80
CA MET A 53 -0.97 -5.98 -12.99
C MET A 53 -2.32 -6.65 -13.26
N GLN A 54 -3.42 -5.89 -13.37
CA GLN A 54 -4.77 -6.46 -13.46
C GLN A 54 -5.34 -6.52 -14.88
N VAL A 55 -4.94 -5.60 -15.77
CA VAL A 55 -5.55 -5.41 -17.08
C VAL A 55 -4.70 -6.02 -18.20
N SER A 56 -3.60 -6.74 -17.88
CA SER A 56 -2.70 -7.31 -18.90
C SER A 56 -3.52 -8.11 -19.91
N THR A 57 -3.71 -7.50 -21.07
CA THR A 57 -4.51 -7.97 -22.19
C THR A 57 -4.02 -9.33 -22.64
N ASP A 58 -4.94 -10.18 -23.08
CA ASP A 58 -4.62 -11.40 -23.81
C ASP A 58 -3.57 -11.07 -24.86
N SER A 59 -2.34 -11.53 -24.65
CA SER A 59 -1.27 -11.43 -25.62
C SER A 59 -1.56 -12.44 -26.73
N THR A 60 -2.52 -12.12 -27.59
CA THR A 60 -2.54 -12.64 -28.94
C THR A 60 -1.70 -11.67 -29.75
N GLU A 61 -0.49 -12.12 -30.12
CA GLU A 61 0.49 -11.44 -30.98
C GLU A 61 1.20 -10.20 -30.40
N PHE A 62 2.38 -10.41 -29.82
CA PHE A 62 3.68 -10.00 -30.39
C PHE A 62 4.75 -10.10 -29.30
N HIS A 63 5.57 -11.15 -29.39
CA HIS A 63 6.76 -11.31 -28.58
C HIS A 63 7.85 -10.34 -29.08
N ILE A 64 8.53 -9.65 -28.16
CA ILE A 64 9.99 -9.39 -28.07
C ILE A 64 10.24 -8.03 -27.36
N ILE A 65 11.17 -8.07 -26.39
CA ILE A 65 11.88 -6.99 -25.65
C ILE A 65 11.26 -6.43 -24.35
N SER A 66 11.46 -7.12 -23.22
CA SER A 66 12.14 -6.58 -22.01
C SER A 66 12.05 -7.56 -20.82
N PRO A 67 13.17 -8.11 -20.28
CA PRO A 67 13.14 -9.22 -19.32
C PRO A 67 13.06 -8.80 -17.84
N TYR A 68 12.67 -7.57 -17.50
CA TYR A 68 12.71 -7.09 -16.09
C TYR A 68 11.39 -6.59 -15.49
N ILE A 69 10.26 -6.94 -16.10
CA ILE A 69 8.97 -6.75 -15.44
C ILE A 69 8.23 -8.08 -15.55
N LEU A 70 8.06 -8.76 -14.42
CA LEU A 70 7.06 -9.82 -14.26
C LEU A 70 5.70 -9.23 -14.65
N GLN A 71 5.34 -9.34 -15.93
CA GLN A 71 3.95 -9.21 -16.36
C GLN A 71 3.26 -10.47 -15.84
N THR A 72 2.91 -10.46 -14.55
CA THR A 72 2.02 -11.46 -13.97
C THR A 72 0.72 -11.37 -14.75
N GLN A 73 0.52 -12.27 -15.70
CA GLN A 73 -0.80 -12.55 -16.25
C GLN A 73 -1.63 -13.15 -15.12
N LEU A 74 -2.26 -12.27 -14.33
CA LEU A 74 -3.23 -12.70 -13.34
C LEU A 74 -4.40 -13.34 -14.08
N PRO A 75 -4.96 -14.44 -13.56
CA PRO A 75 -6.15 -15.03 -14.13
C PRO A 75 -7.26 -13.99 -14.29
N ARG A 76 -8.04 -14.10 -15.36
CA ARG A 76 -9.19 -13.20 -15.57
C ARG A 76 -10.11 -13.25 -14.34
N GLY A 77 -10.55 -12.06 -13.90
CA GLY A 77 -11.37 -11.90 -12.70
C GLY A 77 -10.58 -11.75 -11.40
N THR A 78 -9.25 -11.69 -11.44
CA THR A 78 -8.44 -11.42 -10.24
C THR A 78 -8.49 -9.94 -9.85
N ILE A 79 -8.72 -9.69 -8.56
CA ILE A 79 -8.64 -8.35 -7.96
C ILE A 79 -7.28 -8.23 -7.25
N VAL A 80 -6.57 -7.13 -7.48
CA VAL A 80 -5.33 -6.81 -6.76
C VAL A 80 -5.65 -5.85 -5.62
N LEU A 81 -5.28 -6.27 -4.41
CA LEU A 81 -5.25 -5.43 -3.23
C LEU A 81 -3.83 -4.90 -3.05
N GLY A 82 -3.65 -3.59 -3.22
CA GLY A 82 -2.38 -2.94 -2.91
C GLY A 82 -2.24 -2.73 -1.40
N VAL A 83 -1.05 -3.02 -0.89
CA VAL A 83 -0.70 -2.89 0.54
C VAL A 83 0.29 -1.75 0.69
N VAL A 84 0.00 -0.84 1.62
CA VAL A 84 0.91 0.24 2.00
C VAL A 84 1.40 0.02 3.43
N LEU A 85 2.72 0.17 3.60
CA LEU A 85 3.38 0.13 4.89
C LEU A 85 3.87 1.53 5.26
N LEU A 86 3.59 1.96 6.48
CA LEU A 86 4.09 3.22 7.03
C LEU A 86 4.90 2.93 8.28
N SER A 87 6.02 3.63 8.43
CA SER A 87 6.89 3.49 9.59
C SER A 87 7.54 4.81 9.92
N ASP A 88 7.50 5.21 11.19
CA ASP A 88 8.17 6.41 11.68
C ASP A 88 8.66 6.21 13.12
N LYS A 89 9.72 6.93 13.51
CA LYS A 89 10.32 6.85 14.84
C LYS A 89 9.37 7.45 15.88
N THR A 90 8.83 6.61 16.77
CA THR A 90 7.87 7.04 17.80
C THR A 90 8.40 6.80 19.21
N ASN A 91 8.23 7.79 20.09
CA ASN A 91 8.49 7.65 21.53
C ASN A 91 7.30 6.93 22.20
N ILE A 92 7.53 5.74 22.78
CA ILE A 92 6.48 4.94 23.43
C ILE A 92 6.18 5.46 24.84
N THR A 93 7.18 6.04 25.52
CA THR A 93 7.06 6.52 26.90
C THR A 93 7.58 7.94 27.02
N THR A 94 6.73 8.88 27.41
CA THR A 94 7.15 10.18 27.93
C THR A 94 7.38 10.04 29.44
N MET A 95 8.40 10.70 29.99
CA MET A 95 8.75 10.78 31.43
C MET A 95 9.67 9.69 32.02
N THR A 96 9.47 8.37 31.81
CA THR A 96 10.33 7.36 32.46
C THR A 96 10.61 6.16 31.57
N GLY A 97 11.82 6.12 30.99
CA GLY A 97 12.32 4.98 30.20
C GLY A 97 12.72 5.28 28.76
N ALA A 98 12.39 6.47 28.23
CA ALA A 98 12.78 6.99 26.91
C ALA A 98 12.84 5.91 25.80
N ARG A 99 11.84 5.02 25.77
CA ARG A 99 11.81 3.91 24.81
C ARG A 99 11.31 4.42 23.47
N VAL A 100 12.12 4.20 22.44
CA VAL A 100 11.83 4.61 21.08
C VAL A 100 11.79 3.38 20.20
N THR A 101 10.80 3.32 19.32
CA THR A 101 10.60 2.22 18.37
C THR A 101 10.06 2.78 17.06
N HIS A 102 10.18 2.02 15.98
CA HIS A 102 9.46 2.31 14.75
C HIS A 102 8.20 1.43 14.69
N PRO A 103 7.00 1.96 14.99
CA PRO A 103 5.76 1.30 14.63
C PRO A 103 5.69 1.05 13.12
N LEU A 104 5.45 -0.19 12.73
CA LEU A 104 5.07 -0.53 11.37
C LEU A 104 3.55 -0.60 11.28
N LEU A 105 2.96 0.37 10.59
CA LEU A 105 1.55 0.42 10.26
C LEU A 105 1.32 -0.19 8.87
N LEU A 106 0.18 -0.84 8.69
CA LEU A 106 -0.21 -1.50 7.45
C LEU A 106 -1.63 -1.08 7.07
N GLY A 107 -1.86 -0.79 5.80
CA GLY A 107 -3.16 -0.42 5.26
C GLY A 107 -3.33 -0.86 3.80
N LEU A 108 -4.55 -0.68 3.29
CA LEU A 108 -4.89 -0.98 1.89
C LEU A 108 -4.87 0.29 1.06
N THR A 109 -4.22 0.24 -0.10
CA THR A 109 -4.18 1.37 -1.05
C THR A 109 -5.42 1.45 -1.91
N ASN A 110 -6.26 0.41 -1.91
CA ASN A 110 -7.57 0.39 -2.56
C ASN A 110 -8.58 1.28 -1.84
N ILE A 111 -8.33 1.65 -0.59
CA ILE A 111 -9.14 2.62 0.14
C ILE A 111 -8.79 4.01 -0.38
N HIS A 112 -9.80 4.80 -0.75
CA HIS A 112 -9.62 6.17 -1.23
C HIS A 112 -8.67 6.98 -0.35
N MET A 113 -7.70 7.66 -0.96
CA MET A 113 -6.67 8.45 -0.28
C MET A 113 -7.28 9.45 0.70
N CYS A 114 -8.39 10.10 0.33
CA CYS A 114 -9.10 11.04 1.19
C CYS A 114 -9.60 10.42 2.51
N THR A 115 -9.79 9.10 2.55
CA THR A 115 -10.14 8.32 3.73
C THR A 115 -8.90 7.87 4.48
N CYS A 116 -7.86 7.40 3.76
CA CYS A 116 -6.57 7.03 4.35
C CYS A 116 -5.91 8.18 5.11
N MET A 117 -5.99 9.41 4.59
CA MET A 117 -5.38 10.60 5.20
C MET A 117 -6.14 11.14 6.42
N LYS A 118 -7.33 10.62 6.73
CA LYS A 118 -8.06 10.99 7.94
C LYS A 118 -7.59 10.14 9.11
N LEU A 119 -6.99 10.77 10.11
CA LEU A 119 -6.53 10.07 11.32
C LEU A 119 -7.64 9.26 12.02
N SER A 120 -8.89 9.71 11.90
CA SER A 120 -10.08 9.05 12.48
C SER A 120 -10.59 7.83 11.69
N SER A 121 -10.11 7.61 10.46
CA SER A 121 -10.64 6.55 9.59
C SER A 121 -10.23 5.15 10.01
N LYS A 122 -9.17 5.02 10.83
CA LYS A 122 -8.56 3.73 11.20
C LYS A 122 -8.19 2.88 9.99
N ALA A 123 -7.81 3.50 8.86
CA ALA A 123 -7.40 2.81 7.64
C ALA A 123 -6.07 2.05 7.78
N PHE A 124 -5.31 2.34 8.84
CA PHE A 124 -4.03 1.71 9.14
C PHE A 124 -4.06 0.95 10.47
N LEU A 125 -3.47 -0.25 10.49
CA LEU A 125 -3.31 -1.08 11.67
C LEU A 125 -1.83 -1.24 12.02
N LEU A 126 -1.51 -1.11 13.31
CA LEU A 126 -0.16 -1.38 13.83
C LEU A 126 0.19 -2.86 13.74
N THR A 127 1.05 -3.24 12.80
CA THR A 127 1.45 -4.64 12.63
C THR A 127 2.60 -4.98 13.58
N THR A 128 3.57 -4.09 13.77
CA THR A 128 4.81 -4.41 14.50
C THR A 128 5.41 -3.21 15.22
N LEU A 129 6.22 -3.45 16.26
CA LEU A 129 7.09 -2.44 16.86
C LEU A 129 8.54 -2.86 16.63
N LEU A 130 9.20 -2.22 15.65
CA LEU A 130 10.59 -2.52 15.31
C LEU A 130 11.55 -1.87 16.32
N PRO A 131 12.45 -2.64 16.94
CA PRO A 131 13.44 -2.08 17.86
C PRO A 131 14.43 -1.20 17.10
N ILE A 132 14.86 -0.10 17.72
CA ILE A 132 15.93 0.73 17.17
C ILE A 132 17.26 0.11 17.56
N PRO A 133 18.10 -0.30 16.59
CA PRO A 133 19.41 -0.82 16.90
C PRO A 133 20.24 0.26 17.59
N LYS A 134 20.89 -0.10 18.70
CA LYS A 134 21.94 0.72 19.30
C LYS A 134 23.26 0.30 18.68
N TYR A 135 23.95 1.21 18.03
CA TYR A 135 25.29 0.95 17.52
C TYR A 135 26.24 0.75 18.70
N LEU A 136 26.98 -0.36 18.70
CA LEU A 136 28.00 -0.64 19.72
C LEU A 136 29.22 0.27 19.55
N TYR A 137 29.48 0.75 18.33
CA TYR A 137 30.56 1.67 17.99
C TYR A 137 29.99 2.86 17.19
N PRO A 138 29.54 3.93 17.87
CA PRO A 138 29.10 5.14 17.19
C PRO A 138 30.35 5.89 16.67
N ASN A 139 30.59 5.79 15.36
CA ASN A 139 31.62 6.49 14.59
C ASN A 139 33.05 5.94 14.73
N GLN A 140 33.49 5.16 13.74
CA GLN A 140 34.84 5.32 13.16
C GLN A 140 34.73 6.23 11.94
#